data_AF-T0S856-F1
#
_entry.id   AF-T0S856-F1
#
_cell.length_a   1.000
_cell.length_b   1.000
_cell.length_c   1.000
_cell.angle_alpha   90.00
_cell.angle_beta   90.00
_cell.angle_gamma   90.00
#
_symmetry.space_group_name_H-M   'P 1'
#
loop_
_entity.id
_entity.type
_entity.pdbx_description
1 polymer ?
#
loop_
_entity_poly.entity_id
_entity_poly.type
_entity_poly.pdbx_seq_one_letter_code
_entity_poly.pdbx_strand_id
1 'polypeptide(L)'
;MKEEEMKTLNLNKTALVIIDLQKGIAGREGFAPYSAQDVLAKNKELVTSLKNTEALIVFVHVKNYGEEALKPKTDNPPLAHGQIPADFSDFV
;
A
#
# COMPACT_ATOMS: atom_id res chain seq x y z
N MET A 1 9.71 -31.37 15.86
CA MET A 1 9.93 -30.12 15.12
C MET A 1 9.47 -30.38 13.70
N LYS A 2 8.51 -29.62 13.18
CA LYS A 2 8.10 -29.75 11.76
C LYS A 2 8.97 -28.78 10.97
N GLU A 3 9.74 -29.28 10.01
CA GLU A 3 10.37 -28.43 9.01
C GLU A 3 9.26 -27.69 8.25
N GLU A 4 9.29 -26.36 8.28
CA GLU A 4 8.47 -25.57 7.36
C GLU A 4 8.96 -25.84 5.95
N GLU A 5 8.08 -26.43 5.14
CA GLU A 5 8.31 -26.66 3.73
C GLU A 5 8.56 -25.30 3.05
N MET A 6 9.81 -25.09 2.61
CA MET A 6 10.22 -23.85 1.97
C MET A 6 9.53 -23.74 0.61
N LYS A 7 8.43 -22.99 0.54
CA LYS A 7 7.69 -22.77 -0.70
C LYS A 7 8.51 -21.91 -1.65
N THR A 8 9.00 -22.52 -2.74
CA THR A 8 9.58 -21.79 -3.87
C THR A 8 8.48 -21.07 -4.67
N LEU A 9 8.68 -19.79 -4.96
CA LEU A 9 7.77 -19.00 -5.79
C LEU A 9 8.14 -19.18 -7.28
N ASN A 10 7.15 -19.53 -8.10
CA ASN A 10 7.30 -19.49 -9.55
C ASN A 10 7.01 -18.07 -10.05
N LEU A 11 8.04 -17.36 -10.52
CA LEU A 11 7.95 -15.93 -10.83
C LEU A 11 6.97 -15.63 -11.98
N ASN A 12 6.82 -16.53 -12.97
CA ASN A 12 5.84 -16.35 -14.05
C ASN A 12 4.37 -16.50 -13.61
N LYS A 13 4.14 -16.90 -12.35
CA LYS A 13 2.83 -16.98 -11.70
C LYS A 13 2.78 -16.17 -10.40
N THR A 14 3.74 -15.26 -10.20
CA THR A 14 3.85 -14.42 -9.00
C THR A 14 3.69 -12.95 -9.36
N ALA A 15 3.05 -12.20 -8.46
CA ALA A 15 3.02 -10.74 -8.52
C ALA A 15 3.40 -10.15 -7.15
N LEU A 16 4.16 -9.06 -7.17
CA LEU A 16 4.30 -8.14 -6.05
C LEU A 16 3.26 -7.03 -6.22
N VAL A 17 2.33 -6.93 -5.27
CA VAL A 17 1.30 -5.88 -5.25
C VAL A 17 1.56 -4.98 -4.06
N ILE A 18 1.95 -3.74 -4.33
CA ILE A 18 2.23 -2.72 -3.32
C ILE A 18 0.97 -1.89 -3.14
N ILE A 19 0.39 -1.94 -1.94
CA ILE A 19 -0.90 -1.33 -1.63
C ILE A 19 -0.69 -0.04 -0.83
N ASP A 20 -1.29 1.04 -1.32
CA ASP A 20 -1.51 2.31 -0.61
C ASP A 20 -0.23 2.97 -0.05
N LEU A 21 0.92 2.74 -0.70
CA LEU A 21 2.14 3.52 -0.46
C LEU A 21 2.11 4.85 -1.23
N GLN A 22 1.22 5.72 -0.78
CA GLN A 22 1.00 7.07 -1.29
C GLN A 22 1.18 8.10 -0.17
N LYS A 23 1.44 9.37 -0.51
CA LYS A 23 1.77 10.43 0.45
C LYS A 23 0.74 10.57 1.57
N GLY A 24 -0.55 10.51 1.23
CA GLY A 24 -1.64 10.66 2.21
C GLY A 24 -1.76 9.52 3.23
N ILE A 25 -1.20 8.35 2.93
CA ILE A 25 -1.23 7.16 3.79
C ILE A 25 0.11 7.02 4.51
N ALA A 26 1.21 7.09 3.79
CA ALA A 26 2.56 7.02 4.35
C ALA A 26 2.88 8.21 5.28
N GLY A 27 2.26 9.37 5.05
CA GLY A 27 2.41 10.56 5.89
C GLY A 27 1.45 10.63 7.09
N ARG A 28 0.61 9.62 7.31
CA ARG A 28 -0.41 9.65 8.38
C ARG A 28 0.21 9.47 9.77
N GLU A 29 -0.29 10.20 10.75
CA GLU A 29 0.04 9.95 12.16
C GLU A 29 -0.42 8.55 12.61
N GLY A 30 0.38 7.92 13.46
CA GLY A 30 0.10 6.57 13.97
C GLY A 30 0.37 5.45 12.96
N PHE A 31 1.19 5.70 11.93
CA PHE A 31 1.68 4.66 11.03
C PHE A 31 2.55 3.67 11.81
N ALA A 32 1.97 2.52 12.16
CA ALA A 32 2.49 1.57 13.13
C ALA A 32 2.05 0.13 12.75
N PRO A 33 2.77 -0.92 13.20
CA PRO A 33 3.91 -0.90 14.13
C PRO A 33 5.25 -0.52 13.49
N TYR A 34 5.36 -0.56 12.17
CA TYR A 34 6.56 -0.15 11.43
C TYR A 34 6.39 1.27 10.91
N SER A 35 7.47 2.04 10.85
CA SER A 35 7.42 3.38 10.26
C SER A 35 7.15 3.32 8.75
N ALA A 36 6.63 4.41 8.18
CA ALA A 36 6.44 4.50 6.73
C ALA A 36 7.78 4.35 5.97
N GLN A 37 8.87 4.87 6.53
CA GLN A 37 10.21 4.76 5.98
C GLN A 37 10.70 3.31 5.95
N ASP A 38 10.44 2.53 7.00
CA ASP A 38 10.80 1.10 7.04
C ASP A 38 10.03 0.31 5.98
N VAL A 39 8.72 0.56 5.87
CA VAL A 39 7.88 -0.09 4.85
C VAL A 39 8.34 0.28 3.44
N LEU A 40 8.67 1.56 3.20
CA LEU A 40 9.18 2.02 1.90
C LEU A 40 10.53 1.36 1.58
N ALA A 41 11.44 1.29 2.55
CA ALA A 41 12.74 0.65 2.38
C ALA A 41 12.60 -0.84 2.01
N LYS A 42 11.71 -1.57 2.69
CA LYS A 42 11.47 -2.99 2.41
C LYS A 42 10.78 -3.22 1.06
N ASN A 43 9.83 -2.37 0.68
CA ASN A 43 9.24 -2.44 -0.65
C ASN A 43 10.25 -2.13 -1.74
N LYS A 44 11.17 -1.19 -1.52
CA LYS A 44 12.28 -0.92 -2.45
C LYS A 44 13.20 -2.13 -2.62
N GLU A 45 13.52 -2.85 -1.54
CA GLU A 45 14.27 -4.11 -1.62
C GLU A 45 13.54 -5.15 -2.47
N LEU A 46 12.25 -5.39 -2.20
CA LEU A 46 11.43 -6.34 -2.96
C LEU A 46 11.33 -5.99 -4.44
N VAL A 47 11.05 -4.72 -4.76
CA VAL A 47 11.01 -4.23 -6.14
C VAL A 47 12.36 -4.42 -6.81
N THR A 48 13.45 -4.12 -6.12
CA THR A 48 14.81 -4.29 -6.67
C THR A 48 15.09 -5.76 -6.98
N SER A 49 14.72 -6.68 -6.09
CA SER A 49 14.92 -8.12 -6.28
C SER A 49 14.07 -8.73 -7.39
N LEU A 50 12.88 -8.17 -7.65
CA LEU A 50 11.95 -8.68 -8.67
C LEU A 50 12.05 -7.92 -10.00
N LYS A 51 12.72 -6.77 -10.04
CA LYS A 51 12.91 -5.98 -11.25
C LYS A 51 13.65 -6.82 -12.29
N ASN A 52 13.18 -6.77 -13.54
CA ASN A 52 13.70 -7.55 -14.67
C ASN A 52 13.54 -9.08 -14.50
N THR A 53 12.62 -9.54 -13.64
CA THR A 53 12.19 -10.95 -13.58
C THR A 53 10.82 -11.10 -14.25
N GLU A 54 10.29 -12.33 -14.29
CA GLU A 54 8.94 -12.61 -14.82
C GLU A 54 7.81 -12.18 -13.87
N ALA A 55 8.13 -11.83 -12.62
CA ALA A 55 7.13 -11.41 -11.65
C ALA A 55 6.54 -10.04 -12.01
N LEU A 56 5.21 -9.94 -11.97
CA LEU A 56 4.51 -8.68 -12.17
C LEU A 56 4.69 -7.78 -10.95
N ILE A 57 5.00 -6.50 -11.16
CA ILE A 57 5.05 -5.49 -10.09
C ILE A 57 3.91 -4.49 -10.31
N VAL A 58 3.02 -4.39 -9.33
CA VAL A 58 1.85 -3.51 -9.36
C VAL A 58 1.90 -2.52 -8.21
N PHE A 59 1.71 -1.24 -8.52
CA PHE A 59 1.55 -0.17 -7.54
C PHE A 59 0.08 0.23 -7.51
N VAL A 60 -0.55 0.10 -6.35
CA VAL A 60 -1.94 0.47 -6.11
C VAL A 60 -1.97 1.70 -5.21
N HIS A 61 -2.83 2.64 -5.55
CA HIS A 61 -3.13 3.81 -4.72
C HIS A 61 -4.64 4.04 -4.70
N VAL A 62 -5.12 4.60 -3.59
CA VAL A 62 -6.52 4.92 -3.38
C VAL A 62 -6.79 6.41 -3.61
N LYS A 63 -7.96 6.69 -4.16
CA LYS A 63 -8.56 8.01 -4.26
C LYS A 63 -9.95 7.96 -3.66
N ASN A 64 -10.13 8.58 -2.49
CA ASN A 64 -11.40 8.58 -1.74
C ASN A 64 -12.05 9.97 -1.71
N TYR A 65 -11.87 10.74 -2.77
CA TYR A 65 -12.43 12.09 -2.92
C TYR A 65 -12.98 12.27 -4.32
N GLY A 66 -14.13 12.94 -4.43
CA GLY A 66 -14.85 13.09 -5.70
C GLY A 66 -16.18 12.33 -5.71
N GLU A 67 -16.67 12.02 -6.91
CA GLU A 67 -17.95 11.35 -7.12
C GLU A 67 -17.92 9.87 -6.72
N GLU A 68 -16.73 9.26 -6.77
CA GLU A 68 -16.46 7.89 -6.37
C GLU A 68 -16.49 7.67 -4.85
N ALA A 69 -16.46 8.75 -4.06
CA ALA A 69 -16.41 8.66 -2.62
C ALA A 69 -17.73 8.10 -2.06
N LEU A 70 -17.62 7.06 -1.23
CA LEU A 70 -18.78 6.43 -0.60
C LEU A 70 -19.47 7.41 0.36
N LYS A 71 -20.81 7.42 0.33
CA LYS A 71 -21.66 8.24 1.22
C LYS A 71 -22.56 7.33 2.07
N PRO A 72 -21.99 6.49 2.96
CA PRO A 72 -22.77 5.57 3.76
C PRO A 72 -23.66 6.33 4.76
N LYS A 73 -24.84 5.78 5.04
CA LYS A 73 -25.68 6.22 6.16
C LYS A 73 -25.25 5.47 7.40
N THR A 74 -24.73 6.18 8.40
CA THR A 74 -24.20 5.62 9.65
C THR A 74 -24.84 6.31 10.85
N ASP A 75 -24.92 5.62 11.99
CA ASP A 75 -25.50 6.18 13.22
C ASP A 75 -24.67 7.36 13.76
N ASN A 76 -23.35 7.32 13.55
CA ASN A 76 -22.43 8.41 13.87
C ASN A 76 -22.03 9.18 12.61
N PRO A 77 -21.88 10.51 12.66
CA PRO A 77 -21.31 11.27 11.54
C PRO A 77 -19.89 10.79 11.25
N PRO A 78 -19.44 10.80 9.98
CA PRO A 78 -18.04 10.53 9.68
C PRO A 78 -17.16 11.51 10.44
N LEU A 79 -16.04 11.01 10.99
CA LEU A 79 -15.03 11.89 11.58
C LEU A 79 -14.61 12.90 10.52
N ALA A 80 -14.77 14.20 10.81
CA ALA A 80 -14.36 15.25 9.91
C ALA A 80 -12.86 15.08 9.62
N HIS A 81 -12.54 14.59 8.42
CA HIS A 81 -11.18 14.65 7.93
C HIS A 81 -10.99 16.11 7.48
N GLY A 82 -9.86 16.71 7.86
CA GLY A 82 -9.49 18.02 7.35
C GLY A 82 -9.43 18.02 5.83
N GLN A 83 -9.13 19.17 5.24
CA GLN A 83 -8.98 19.26 3.79
C GLN A 83 -7.96 18.22 3.30
N ILE A 84 -8.41 17.30 2.44
CA ILE A 84 -7.55 16.27 1.86
C ILE A 84 -6.49 16.99 1.00
N PRO A 85 -5.19 16.76 1.23
CA PRO A 85 -4.14 17.36 0.42
C PRO A 85 -4.28 16.99 -1.06
N ALA A 86 -3.94 17.91 -1.96
CA ALA A 86 -4.04 17.68 -3.41
C ALA A 86 -3.17 16.51 -3.88
N ASP A 87 -2.08 16.23 -3.17
CA ASP A 87 -1.12 15.16 -3.45
C ASP A 87 -1.37 13.88 -2.64
N PHE A 88 -2.55 13.74 -2.01
CA PHE A 88 -2.90 12.57 -1.19
C PHE A 88 -2.69 11.23 -1.91
N SER A 89 -3.04 11.19 -3.20
CA SER A 89 -2.97 9.99 -4.04
C SER A 89 -1.66 9.84 -4.81
N ASP A 90 -0.70 10.74 -4.64
CA ASP A 90 0.63 10.62 -5.26
C ASP A 90 1.43 9.51 -4.58
N PHE A 91 2.14 8.71 -5.37
CA PHE A 91 3.12 7.75 -4.83
C PHE A 91 4.29 8.46 -4.14
N VAL A 92 4.87 7.76 -3.16
CA VAL A 92 6.12 8.16 -2.46
C VAL A 92 7.33 7.38 -2.94
#